data_AF-A0A484ZHY8-F1
#
_entry.id   AF-A0A484ZHY8-F1
#
_cell.length_a   1.000
_cell.length_b   1.000
_cell.length_c   1.000
_cell.angle_alpha   90.00
_cell.angle_beta   90.00
_cell.angle_gamma   90.00
#
_symmetry.space_group_name_H-M   'P 1'
#
loop_
_entity.id
_entity.type
_entity.pdbx_description
1 polymer ?
#
loop_
_entity_poly.entity_id
_entity_poly.type
_entity_poly.pdbx_seq_one_letter_code
_entity_poly.pdbx_strand_id
1 'polypeptide(L)' 'MIPEDTRCVFWFMGLSEQLELPVSIAKLPSLTSPSLYELADNPDAKRALWQQICHDEYNFFPHAE' A
#
# COMPACT_ATOMS: atom_id res chain seq x y z
N MET A 1 -12.17 10.70 -9.76
CA MET A 1 -13.20 9.66 -9.56
C MET A 1 -12.63 8.37 -10.10
N ILE A 2 -12.44 7.36 -9.25
CA ILE A 2 -11.90 6.04 -9.65
C ILE A 2 -13.10 5.18 -10.09
N PRO A 3 -13.04 4.50 -11.24
CA PRO A 3 -14.09 3.58 -11.67
C PRO A 3 -14.32 2.43 -10.68
N GLU A 4 -15.57 2.01 -10.51
CA GLU A 4 -15.97 0.98 -9.53
C GLU A 4 -15.38 -0.41 -9.80
N ASP A 5 -14.88 -0.71 -11.00
CA ASP A 5 -14.30 -2.03 -11.30
C ASP A 5 -12.76 -2.02 -11.30
N THR A 6 -12.14 -0.98 -10.74
CA THR A 6 -10.68 -0.85 -10.73
C THR A 6 -10.05 -1.87 -9.78
N ARG A 7 -9.36 -2.86 -10.35
CA ARG A 7 -8.47 -3.77 -9.62
C ARG A 7 -7.04 -3.24 -9.69
N CYS A 8 -6.67 -2.39 -8.73
CA CYS A 8 -5.31 -1.89 -8.59
C CYS A 8 -4.89 -1.92 -7.11
N VAL A 9 -3.60 -2.12 -6.88
CA VAL A 9 -3.00 -1.93 -5.55
C VAL A 9 -2.74 -0.45 -5.34
N PHE A 10 -3.06 0.04 -4.15
CA PHE A 10 -2.85 1.45 -3.79
C PHE A 10 -1.79 1.57 -2.72
N TRP A 11 -0.94 2.59 -2.86
CA TRP A 11 0.00 2.99 -1.82
C TRP A 11 -0.33 4.39 -1.34
N PHE A 12 -0.70 4.48 -0.06
CA PHE A 12 -1.02 5.72 0.63
C PHE A 12 0.18 6.18 1.45
N MET A 13 0.54 7.45 1.29
CA MET A 13 1.69 8.06 1.99
C MET A 13 1.23 9.26 2.81
N GLY A 14 1.59 9.28 4.09
CA GLY A 14 1.30 10.41 4.98
C GLY A 14 -0.17 10.57 5.32
N LEU A 15 -0.98 9.51 5.15
CA LEU A 15 -2.35 9.47 5.65
C LEU A 15 -2.36 8.91 7.07
N SER A 16 -2.78 9.75 8.02
CA SER A 16 -2.87 9.39 9.44
C SER A 16 -4.08 8.51 9.76
N GLU A 17 -5.09 8.49 8.88
CA GLU A 17 -6.33 7.77 9.07
C GLU A 17 -6.48 6.64 8.03
N GLN A 18 -7.12 5.54 8.44
CA GLN A 18 -7.60 4.53 7.52
C GLN A 18 -8.59 5.18 6.57
N LEU A 19 -8.14 5.42 5.34
CA LEU A 19 -8.98 5.96 4.29
C LEU A 19 -10.10 4.95 4.02
N GLU A 20 -11.35 5.37 4.18
CA GLU A 20 -12.50 4.55 3.78
C GLU A 20 -12.50 4.41 2.26
N LEU A 21 -11.87 3.35 1.79
CA LEU A 21 -11.82 3.04 0.38
C LEU A 21 -13.16 2.44 -0.05
N PRO A 22 -13.69 2.83 -1.23
CA PRO A 22 -14.79 2.15 -1.85
C PRO A 22 -14.58 0.63 -1.84
N VAL A 23 -15.62 -0.14 -1.54
CA VAL A 23 -15.57 -1.62 -1.41
C VAL A 23 -14.96 -2.29 -2.64
N SER A 24 -15.12 -1.67 -3.81
CA SER A 24 -14.49 -2.06 -5.06
C SER A 24 -12.96 -2.05 -5.03
N ILE A 25 -12.39 -1.04 -4.39
CA ILE A 25 -10.95 -0.80 -4.25
C ILE A 25 -10.38 -1.58 -3.07
N ALA A 26 -11.18 -1.81 -2.03
CA ALA A 26 -10.81 -2.60 -0.85
C ALA A 26 -10.61 -4.12 -1.12
N LYS A 27 -10.82 -4.58 -2.36
CA LYS A 27 -10.61 -5.98 -2.76
C LYS A 27 -9.14 -6.37 -2.90
N LEU A 28 -8.25 -5.40 -3.09
CA LEU A 28 -6.81 -5.61 -3.17
C LEU A 28 -6.13 -4.99 -1.95
N PRO A 29 -4.97 -5.54 -1.56
CA PRO A 29 -4.21 -4.97 -0.45
C PRO A 29 -3.82 -3.52 -0.75
N SER A 30 -3.77 -2.71 0.30
CA SER A 30 -3.28 -1.34 0.23
C SER A 30 -2.06 -1.19 1.13
N LEU A 31 -1.04 -0.51 0.61
CA LEU A 31 0.15 -0.16 1.37
C LEU A 31 -0.08 1.17 2.05
N THR A 32 0.44 1.28 3.26
CA THR A 32 0.41 2.52 4.04
C THR A 32 1.81 2.83 4.54
N SER A 33 2.24 4.07 4.31
CA SER A 33 3.50 4.56 4.88
C SER A 33 3.34 5.97 5.43
N PRO A 34 4.28 6.40 6.28
CA PRO A 34 4.44 7.80 6.64
C PRO A 34 4.64 8.69 5.41
N SER A 35 4.71 10.01 5.63
CA SER A 35 4.98 10.96 4.55
C SER A 35 6.28 10.61 3.84
N LEU A 36 6.43 11.03 2.57
CA LEU A 36 7.64 10.72 1.80
C LEU A 36 8.92 11.21 2.49
N TYR A 37 8.85 12.38 3.15
CA TYR A 37 9.96 12.95 3.91
C TYR A 37 10.34 12.07 5.10
N GLU A 38 9.37 11.66 5.91
CA GLU A 38 9.60 10.77 7.06
C GLU A 38 10.06 9.39 6.61
N LEU A 39 9.49 8.86 5.53
CA LEU A 39 9.91 7.58 4.96
C LEU A 39 11.36 7.63 4.48
N ALA A 40 11.82 8.75 3.93
CA ALA A 40 13.19 8.90 3.47
C ALA A 40 14.20 8.91 4.63
N ASP A 41 13.85 9.56 5.75
CA ASP A 41 14.72 9.73 6.91
C ASP A 41 14.64 8.56 7.90
N ASN A 42 13.52 7.85 7.95
CA ASN A 42 13.28 6.78 8.92
C ASN A 42 13.53 5.38 8.32
N PRO A 43 14.62 4.69 8.72
CA PRO A 43 14.92 3.35 8.22
C PRO A 43 13.91 2.29 8.67
N ASP A 44 13.28 2.46 9.83
CA ASP A 44 12.27 1.54 10.34
C ASP A 44 10.95 1.68 9.58
N ALA A 45 10.60 2.90 9.15
CA ALA A 45 9.47 3.11 8.24
C ALA A 45 9.68 2.39 6.89
N LYS A 46 10.91 2.39 6.36
CA LYS A 46 11.25 1.63 5.14
C LYS A 46 11.13 0.13 5.34
N ARG A 47 11.58 -0.38 6.49
CA ARG A 47 11.44 -1.81 6.86
C ARG A 47 9.97 -2.20 7.01
N ALA A 48 9.17 -1.38 7.68
CA ALA A 48 7.74 -1.62 7.85
C ALA A 48 7.02 -1.64 6.49
N LEU A 49 7.34 -0.72 5.59
CA LEU A 49 6.81 -0.73 4.22
C LEU A 49 7.22 -2.01 3.47
N TRP A 50 8.47 -2.43 3.58
CA TRP A 50 8.93 -3.67 2.94
C TRP A 50 8.21 -4.90 3.50
N GLN A 51 7.95 -4.95 4.81
CA GLN A 51 7.16 -6.03 5.43
C GLN A 51 5.74 -6.08 4.89
N GLN A 52 5.09 -4.93 4.66
CA GLN A 52 3.77 -4.89 4.03
C GLN A 52 3.81 -5.43 2.59
N ILE A 53 4.81 -5.02 1.80
CA ILE A 53 4.99 -5.53 0.43
C ILE A 53 5.20 -7.04 0.41
N CYS A 54 5.99 -7.58 1.35
CA CYS A 54 6.21 -9.02 1.47
C CYS A 54 4.95 -9.77 1.93
N HIS A 55 4.14 -9.20 2.82
CA HIS A 55 2.88 -9.83 3.23
C HIS A 55 1.95 -10.07 2.05
N ASP A 56 1.92 -9.11 1.13
CA ASP A 56 1.07 -9.12 -0.05
C ASP A 56 1.84 -9.49 -1.33
N GLU A 57 2.95 -10.23 -1.20
CA GLU A 57 3.89 -10.52 -2.29
C GLU A 57 3.21 -11.10 -3.53
N TYR A 58 2.17 -11.93 -3.38
CA TYR A 58 1.42 -12.52 -4.49
C TYR A 58 0.73 -11.48 -5.39
N ASN A 59 0.40 -10.30 -4.84
CA ASN A 59 -0.22 -9.21 -5.58
C ASN A 59 0.82 -8.31 -6.27
N PHE A 60 2.06 -8.28 -5.78
CA PHE A 60 3.14 -7.44 -6.31
C PHE A 60 4.13 -8.19 -7.22
N PHE A 61 4.37 -9.47 -6.92
CA PHE A 61 5.37 -10.32 -7.56
C PHE A 61 4.72 -11.66 -7.99
N PRO A 62 3.77 -11.66 -8.93
CA PRO A 62 3.05 -12.87 -9.33
C PRO A 62 3.91 -13.94 -10.03
N HIS A 63 5.18 -13.64 -10.31
CA HIS A 63 6.14 -14.51 -10.99
C HIS A 63 7.41 -14.76 -10.19
N ALA A 64 7.38 -14.58 -8.87
CA ALA A 64 8.50 -14.94 -8.01
C ALA A 64 8.55 -16.47 -7.85
N GLU A 65 9.26 -17.14 -8.78
CA GLU A 65 9.82 -18.49 -8.64
C GLU A 65 11.34 -18.42 -8.47
#